data_AF-A0A928P6T8-F1
#
_entry.id   AF-A0A928P6T8-F1
#
_cell.length_a   1.000
_cell.length_b   1.000
_cell.length_c   1.000
_cell.angle_alpha   90.00
_cell.angle_beta   90.00
_cell.angle_gamma   90.00
#
_symmetry.space_group_name_H-M   'P 1'
#
loop_
_entity.id
_entity.type
_entity.pdbx_description
1 polymer ?
#
loop_
_entity_poly.entity_id
_entity_poly.type
_entity_poly.pdbx_seq_one_letter_code
_entity_poly.pdbx_strand_id
1 'polypeptide(L)'
;MRCDYMALINCPECNKEVSDKANVCIHCGYPLHELQSETISNSQSKKVVIPSFKEYSDKKIHVIKVIREITGMDLSGAVSLVEQDIPIVKDGLSYNQAKEIADKFSKIEVEAKIFDSATTLTYVNPVKDKDKICCPKCGSLEYHTGSRGYSLFTGFIGSGKVVMTCLRCGNRWKPNN
;
A
#
# COMPACT_ATOMS: atom_id res chain seq x y z
N MET A 1 -2.78 20.33 -12.00
CA MET A 1 -2.74 19.51 -13.24
C MET A 1 -2.46 18.08 -12.80
N ARG A 2 -3.39 17.15 -13.03
CA ARG A 2 -3.19 15.72 -12.78
C ARG A 2 -2.40 15.16 -13.96
N CYS A 3 -1.29 14.49 -13.69
CA CYS A 3 -0.53 13.76 -14.71
C CYS A 3 -1.11 12.35 -14.78
N ASP A 4 -1.84 12.03 -15.84
CA ASP A 4 -2.17 10.65 -16.17
C ASP A 4 -0.89 9.95 -16.60
N TYR A 5 -0.29 9.23 -15.65
CA TYR A 5 0.86 8.37 -15.90
C TYR A 5 0.41 7.20 -16.78
N MET A 6 0.95 7.11 -17.99
CA MET A 6 0.82 5.93 -18.85
C MET A 6 2.08 5.08 -18.64
N ALA A 7 1.97 3.97 -17.92
CA ALA A 7 3.08 3.02 -17.84
C ALA A 7 3.07 2.17 -19.13
N LEU A 8 4.25 1.99 -19.74
CA LEU A 8 4.44 1.05 -20.84
C LEU A 8 5.10 -0.22 -20.26
N ILE A 9 4.58 -1.38 -20.64
CA ILE A 9 5.10 -2.70 -20.30
C ILE A 9 5.58 -3.40 -21.58
N ASN A 10 6.54 -4.31 -21.43
CA ASN A 10 7.02 -5.09 -22.56
C ASN A 10 6.21 -6.39 -22.66
N CYS A 11 5.70 -6.70 -23.86
CA CYS A 11 5.01 -7.96 -24.09
C CYS A 11 6.00 -9.14 -24.01
N PRO A 12 5.71 -10.21 -23.25
CA PRO A 12 6.64 -11.33 -23.08
C PRO A 12 6.87 -12.16 -24.36
N GLU A 13 5.92 -12.17 -25.29
CA GLU A 13 6.05 -12.93 -26.54
C GLU A 13 6.83 -12.19 -27.62
N CYS A 14 6.55 -10.90 -27.80
CA CYS A 14 7.11 -10.14 -28.92
C CYS A 14 8.10 -9.05 -28.49
N ASN A 15 8.28 -8.85 -27.17
CA ASN A 15 9.14 -7.82 -26.57
C ASN A 15 8.89 -6.38 -27.03
N LYS A 16 7.74 -6.11 -27.66
CA LYS A 16 7.32 -4.75 -28.02
C LYS A 16 6.62 -4.08 -26.85
N GLU A 17 6.72 -2.76 -26.80
CA GLU A 17 6.09 -1.92 -25.78
C GLU A 17 4.57 -1.87 -25.99
N VAL A 18 3.81 -2.07 -24.91
CA VAL A 18 2.35 -2.04 -24.88
C VAL A 18 1.91 -1.26 -23.63
N SER A 19 0.75 -0.60 -23.65
CA SER A 19 0.19 0.01 -22.44
C SER A 19 -0.07 -1.05 -21.36
N ASP A 20 0.27 -0.69 -20.12
CA ASP A 20 -0.06 -1.43 -18.89
C ASP A 20 -1.57 -1.73 -18.69
N LYS A 21 -2.45 -1.05 -19.44
CA LYS A 21 -3.91 -1.23 -19.43
C LYS A 21 -4.45 -2.07 -20.58
N ALA A 22 -3.59 -2.50 -21.52
CA ALA A 22 -4.05 -3.26 -22.67
C ALA A 22 -4.36 -4.71 -22.27
N ASN A 23 -5.58 -5.18 -22.56
CA ASN A 23 -5.97 -6.57 -22.30
C ASN A 23 -5.22 -7.57 -23.22
N VAL A 24 -4.80 -7.11 -24.40
CA VAL A 24 -4.14 -7.90 -25.42
C VAL A 24 -3.04 -7.06 -26.06
N CYS A 25 -1.90 -7.68 -26.34
CA CYS A 25 -0.84 -7.06 -27.10
C CYS A 25 -1.33 -6.73 -28.52
N ILE A 26 -1.28 -5.45 -28.88
CA ILE A 26 -1.68 -4.96 -30.21
C ILE A 26 -0.79 -5.48 -31.34
N HIS A 27 0.39 -6.03 -31.04
CA HIS A 27 1.39 -6.40 -32.04
C HIS A 27 1.43 -7.89 -32.36
N CYS A 28 1.16 -8.76 -31.39
CA CYS A 28 1.16 -10.22 -31.59
C CYS A 28 -0.14 -10.90 -31.18
N GLY A 29 -1.09 -10.17 -30.57
CA GLY A 29 -2.33 -10.76 -30.08
C GLY A 29 -2.19 -11.50 -28.75
N TYR A 30 -1.03 -11.43 -28.08
CA TYR A 30 -0.82 -12.10 -26.79
C TYR A 30 -1.72 -11.50 -25.69
N PRO A 31 -2.54 -12.29 -24.99
CA PRO A 31 -3.36 -11.80 -23.89
C PRO A 31 -2.49 -11.35 -22.71
N LEU A 32 -2.51 -10.04 -22.41
CA LEU A 32 -1.74 -9.45 -21.30
C LEU A 32 -2.53 -9.43 -19.98
N HIS A 33 -3.86 -9.59 -20.05
CA HIS A 33 -4.73 -9.63 -18.88
C HIS A 33 -4.52 -10.87 -18.00
N GLU A 34 -4.01 -11.98 -18.56
CA GLU A 34 -3.88 -13.25 -17.83
C GLU A 34 -2.89 -13.16 -16.66
N LEU A 35 -1.80 -12.38 -16.81
CA LEU A 35 -0.82 -12.14 -15.73
C LEU A 35 -1.35 -11.22 -14.61
N GLN A 36 -2.48 -10.54 -14.81
CA GLN A 36 -3.21 -9.81 -13.76
C GLN A 36 -4.35 -10.67 -13.16
N SER A 37 -4.60 -11.86 -13.72
CA SER A 37 -5.65 -12.79 -13.26
C SER A 37 -5.11 -14.09 -12.63
N GLU A 38 -3.80 -14.32 -12.63
CA GLU A 38 -3.14 -15.41 -11.88
C GLU A 38 -3.05 -15.17 -10.36
N THR A 39 -4.00 -14.42 -9.78
CA THR A 39 -4.34 -14.52 -8.34
C THR A 39 -5.72 -15.13 -8.09
N ILE A 40 -6.35 -15.73 -9.12
CA ILE A 40 -7.57 -16.51 -8.96
C ILE A 40 -7.25 -18.01 -9.03
N SER A 41 -6.62 -18.51 -7.97
CA SER A 41 -6.82 -19.88 -7.49
C SER A 41 -6.73 -19.96 -5.95
N ASN A 42 -7.43 -19.04 -5.25
CA ASN A 42 -8.14 -19.33 -3.98
C ASN A 42 -9.07 -18.17 -3.55
N SER A 43 -10.09 -17.89 -4.37
CA SER A 43 -10.98 -16.73 -4.30
C SER A 43 -12.16 -16.83 -3.31
N GLN A 44 -12.01 -17.48 -2.14
CA GLN A 44 -13.05 -17.45 -1.09
C GLN A 44 -12.55 -17.37 0.35
N SER A 45 -11.25 -17.25 0.62
CA SER A 45 -10.79 -17.08 2.00
C SER A 45 -11.04 -15.64 2.49
N LYS A 46 -11.68 -15.51 3.65
CA LYS A 46 -11.90 -14.28 4.40
C LYS A 46 -10.95 -14.25 5.61
N LYS A 47 -10.60 -13.05 6.07
CA LYS A 47 -9.78 -12.78 7.25
C LYS A 47 -10.61 -11.96 8.23
N VAL A 48 -10.51 -12.27 9.52
CA VAL A 48 -11.15 -11.46 10.57
C VAL A 48 -10.09 -10.69 11.34
N VAL A 49 -10.29 -9.38 11.42
CA VAL A 49 -9.39 -8.43 12.07
C VAL A 49 -10.15 -7.73 13.19
N ILE A 50 -9.50 -7.60 14.35
CA ILE A 50 -10.01 -6.83 15.48
C ILE A 50 -9.38 -5.43 15.43
N PRO A 51 -10.05 -4.37 15.94
CA PRO A 51 -9.42 -3.08 16.15
C PRO A 51 -8.12 -3.13 16.98
N SER A 52 -7.41 -2.01 17.01
CA SER A 52 -6.20 -1.86 17.84
C SER A 52 -6.57 -1.91 19.33
N PHE A 53 -5.69 -2.44 20.16
CA PHE A 53 -5.84 -2.53 21.61
C PHE A 53 -6.29 -1.22 22.28
N LYS A 54 -5.91 -0.06 21.72
CA LYS A 54 -6.31 1.26 22.23
C LYS A 54 -7.83 1.45 22.32
N GLU A 55 -8.61 0.75 21.50
CA GLU A 55 -10.07 0.91 21.42
C GLU A 55 -10.84 0.09 22.48
N TYR A 56 -10.25 -0.95 23.07
CA TYR A 56 -10.92 -1.86 24.03
C TYR A 56 -10.04 -2.18 25.24
N SER A 57 -9.26 -1.21 25.70
CA SER A 57 -8.30 -1.40 26.79
C SER A 57 -8.90 -2.03 28.07
N ASP A 58 -10.16 -1.74 28.36
CA ASP A 58 -10.97 -2.25 29.47
C ASP A 58 -11.43 -3.70 29.29
N LYS A 59 -11.50 -4.20 28.05
CA LYS A 59 -12.00 -5.54 27.69
C LYS A 59 -10.90 -6.49 27.19
N LYS A 60 -9.62 -6.15 27.38
CA LYS A 60 -8.45 -6.94 26.92
C LYS A 60 -8.55 -8.43 27.31
N ILE A 61 -8.94 -8.70 28.55
CA ILE A 61 -9.03 -10.07 29.09
C ILE A 61 -10.11 -10.88 28.36
N HIS A 62 -11.28 -10.27 28.11
CA HIS A 62 -12.37 -10.93 27.40
C HIS A 62 -12.02 -11.19 25.93
N VAL A 63 -11.34 -10.24 25.27
CA VAL A 63 -10.84 -10.40 23.89
C VAL A 63 -9.81 -11.54 23.81
N ILE A 64 -8.83 -11.56 24.72
CA ILE A 64 -7.84 -12.64 24.80
C ILE A 64 -8.51 -14.01 24.99
N LYS A 65 -9.55 -14.08 25.84
CA LYS A 65 -10.31 -15.32 26.06
C LYS A 65 -10.93 -15.83 24.76
N VAL A 66 -11.62 -14.96 24.01
CA VAL A 66 -12.24 -15.32 22.72
C VAL A 66 -11.20 -15.71 21.67
N ILE A 67 -10.08 -14.99 21.58
CA ILE A 67 -8.98 -15.33 20.67
C ILE A 67 -8.46 -16.73 20.97
N ARG A 68 -8.25 -17.07 22.24
CA ARG A 68 -7.78 -18.41 22.64
C ARG A 68 -8.80 -19.51 22.29
N GLU A 69 -10.09 -19.24 22.43
CA GLU A 69 -11.15 -20.19 22.02
C GLU A 69 -11.19 -20.42 20.50
N ILE A 70 -10.85 -19.42 19.69
CA ILE A 70 -10.90 -19.51 18.21
C ILE A 70 -9.61 -20.07 17.60
N THR A 71 -8.46 -19.64 18.15
CA THR A 71 -7.12 -19.94 17.60
C THR A 71 -6.44 -21.11 18.31
N GLY A 72 -6.85 -21.44 19.55
CA GLY A 72 -6.19 -22.45 20.37
C GLY A 72 -4.83 -22.02 20.93
N MET A 73 -4.47 -20.74 20.83
CA MET A 73 -3.17 -20.23 21.30
C MET A 73 -3.06 -20.20 22.83
N ASP A 74 -1.82 -20.24 23.30
CA ASP A 74 -1.45 -20.02 24.68
C ASP A 74 -1.63 -18.54 25.08
N LEU A 75 -1.55 -18.26 26.38
CA LEU A 75 -1.82 -16.91 26.89
C LEU A 75 -0.81 -15.89 26.34
N SER A 76 0.46 -16.26 26.23
CA SER A 76 1.50 -15.39 25.69
C SER A 76 1.25 -15.11 24.21
N GLY A 77 1.00 -16.14 23.41
CA GLY A 77 0.68 -16.01 22.00
C GLY A 77 -0.52 -15.09 21.73
N ALA A 78 -1.59 -15.22 22.51
CA ALA A 78 -2.78 -14.38 22.38
C ALA A 78 -2.52 -12.91 22.76
N VAL A 79 -1.69 -12.66 23.77
CA VAL A 79 -1.29 -11.30 24.17
C VAL A 79 -0.46 -10.65 23.07
N SER A 80 0.53 -11.37 22.53
CA SER A 80 1.39 -10.87 21.45
C SER A 80 0.61 -10.55 20.18
N LEU A 81 -0.47 -11.29 19.89
CA LEU A 81 -1.38 -10.95 18.80
C LEU A 81 -2.13 -9.64 19.06
N VAL A 82 -2.80 -9.51 20.22
CA VAL A 82 -3.62 -8.33 20.57
C VAL A 82 -2.82 -7.03 20.62
N GLU A 83 -1.52 -7.13 20.89
CA GLU A 83 -0.61 -5.98 20.94
C GLU A 83 -0.16 -5.48 19.57
N GLN A 84 -0.45 -6.20 18.49
CA GLN A 84 -0.24 -5.72 17.13
C GLN A 84 -1.20 -4.57 16.79
N ASP A 85 -0.76 -3.63 15.95
CA ASP A 85 -1.61 -2.51 15.50
C ASP A 85 -2.83 -2.99 14.71
N ILE A 86 -2.71 -4.13 14.01
CA ILE A 86 -3.75 -4.73 13.16
C ILE A 86 -3.75 -6.26 13.40
N PRO A 87 -4.33 -6.75 14.50
CA PRO A 87 -4.31 -8.16 14.84
C PRO A 87 -5.22 -8.97 13.91
N ILE A 88 -4.62 -9.92 13.18
CA ILE A 88 -5.37 -10.91 12.40
C ILE A 88 -5.70 -12.07 13.34
N VAL A 89 -6.98 -12.30 13.57
CA VAL A 89 -7.44 -13.37 14.46
C VAL A 89 -7.29 -14.72 13.78
N LYS A 90 -7.71 -14.80 12.52
CA LYS A 90 -7.71 -16.02 11.73
C LYS A 90 -7.86 -15.70 10.25
N ASP A 91 -7.13 -16.42 9.43
CA ASP A 91 -7.17 -16.36 7.98
C ASP A 91 -7.72 -17.66 7.38
N GLY A 92 -7.92 -17.69 6.06
CA GLY A 92 -8.37 -18.90 5.37
C GLY A 92 -9.85 -19.28 5.60
N LEU A 93 -10.68 -18.37 6.12
CA LEU A 93 -12.05 -18.70 6.54
C LEU A 93 -13.07 -18.59 5.41
N SER A 94 -14.15 -19.37 5.47
CA SER A 94 -15.35 -19.08 4.67
C SER A 94 -16.10 -17.86 5.24
N TYR A 95 -16.98 -17.25 4.45
CA TYR A 95 -17.81 -16.12 4.90
C TYR A 95 -18.63 -16.44 6.16
N ASN A 96 -19.23 -17.64 6.21
CA ASN A 96 -20.05 -18.06 7.34
C ASN A 96 -19.21 -18.20 8.62
N GLN A 97 -18.02 -18.79 8.53
CA GLN A 97 -17.10 -18.91 9.66
C GLN A 97 -16.57 -17.55 10.12
N ALA A 98 -16.24 -16.65 9.19
CA ALA A 98 -15.82 -15.30 9.51
C ALA A 98 -16.94 -14.51 10.23
N LYS A 99 -18.19 -14.69 9.78
CA LYS A 99 -19.35 -14.08 10.42
C LYS A 99 -19.59 -14.61 11.84
N GLU A 100 -19.52 -15.92 12.04
CA GLU A 100 -19.63 -16.52 13.38
C GLU A 100 -18.56 -15.99 14.34
N ILE A 101 -17.34 -15.81 13.84
CA ILE A 101 -16.25 -15.22 14.63
C ILE A 101 -16.56 -13.75 14.94
N ALA A 102 -17.01 -12.96 13.97
CA ALA A 102 -17.41 -11.56 14.18
C ALA A 102 -18.55 -11.44 15.21
N ASP A 103 -19.53 -12.34 15.17
CA ASP A 103 -20.65 -12.38 16.12
C ASP A 103 -20.19 -12.72 17.56
N LYS A 104 -19.08 -13.44 17.73
CA LYS A 104 -18.48 -13.65 19.05
C LYS A 104 -17.86 -12.38 19.61
N PHE A 105 -17.26 -11.55 18.75
CA PHE A 105 -16.69 -10.26 19.16
C PHE A 105 -17.77 -9.20 19.40
N SER A 106 -18.86 -9.20 18.64
CA SER A 106 -19.97 -8.25 18.82
C SER A 106 -20.66 -8.39 20.19
N LYS A 107 -20.71 -9.61 20.75
CA LYS A 107 -21.22 -9.87 22.11
C LYS A 107 -20.43 -9.18 23.22
N ILE A 108 -19.19 -8.79 22.95
CA ILE A 108 -18.29 -8.09 23.88
C ILE A 108 -18.26 -6.58 23.54
N GLU A 109 -19.10 -6.14 22.59
CA GLU A 109 -19.13 -4.80 22.01
C GLU A 109 -17.80 -4.43 21.34
N VAL A 110 -17.14 -5.40 20.72
CA VAL A 110 -15.93 -5.20 19.91
C VAL A 110 -16.29 -5.43 18.45
N GLU A 111 -16.18 -4.39 17.63
CA GLU A 111 -16.53 -4.45 16.21
C GLU A 111 -15.39 -5.09 15.39
N ALA A 112 -15.52 -6.38 15.07
CA ALA A 112 -14.56 -7.08 14.21
C ALA A 112 -14.86 -6.81 12.72
N LYS A 113 -13.82 -6.56 11.94
CA LYS A 113 -13.90 -6.29 10.49
C LYS A 113 -13.51 -7.53 9.69
N ILE A 114 -14.30 -7.85 8.67
CA ILE A 114 -14.05 -8.97 7.76
C ILE A 114 -13.43 -8.43 6.48
N PHE A 115 -12.28 -8.97 6.10
CA PHE A 115 -11.56 -8.62 4.87
C PHE A 115 -11.41 -9.82 3.95
N ASP A 116 -11.23 -9.57 2.66
CA ASP A 116 -10.93 -10.61 1.69
C ASP A 116 -9.45 -10.97 1.78
N SER A 117 -9.10 -12.26 1.73
CA SER A 117 -7.71 -12.72 1.94
C SER A 117 -6.73 -12.15 0.92
N ALA A 118 -7.22 -11.81 -0.28
CA ALA A 118 -6.50 -11.13 -1.35
C ALA A 118 -6.16 -9.67 -1.03
N THR A 119 -6.84 -9.05 -0.05
CA THR A 119 -6.40 -7.78 0.51
C THR A 119 -5.19 -8.08 1.36
N THR A 120 -4.00 -7.88 0.79
CA THR A 120 -2.81 -7.63 1.59
C THR A 120 -3.23 -6.55 2.57
N LEU A 121 -3.21 -6.84 3.87
CA LEU A 121 -3.19 -5.82 4.91
C LEU A 121 -1.82 -5.16 4.81
N THR A 122 -1.53 -4.57 3.65
CA THR A 122 -0.57 -3.50 3.58
C THR A 122 -1.13 -2.51 4.56
N TYR A 123 -0.29 -2.18 5.53
CA TYR A 123 -0.35 -0.86 6.11
C TYR A 123 -0.46 0.09 4.91
N VAL A 124 -1.70 0.47 4.55
CA VAL A 124 -1.93 1.78 3.99
C VAL A 124 -1.60 2.66 5.19
N ASN A 125 -0.29 2.86 5.39
CA ASN A 125 0.20 4.21 5.52
C ASN A 125 -0.66 4.95 4.52
N PRO A 126 -1.54 5.87 4.93
CA PRO A 126 -1.74 6.99 4.06
C PRO A 126 -0.33 7.54 3.87
N VAL A 127 0.40 7.03 2.87
CA VAL A 127 1.49 7.75 2.25
C VAL A 127 0.77 9.03 1.94
N LYS A 128 1.12 10.05 2.73
CA LYS A 128 0.56 11.37 2.58
C LYS A 128 0.80 11.69 1.12
N ASP A 129 -0.24 11.58 0.30
CA ASP A 129 -0.35 12.21 -1.01
C ASP A 129 -0.47 13.73 -0.79
N LYS A 130 0.51 14.27 -0.07
CA LYS A 130 0.76 15.69 0.12
C LYS A 130 2.15 16.08 -0.37
N ASP A 131 3.08 15.13 -0.53
CA ASP A 131 4.48 15.47 -0.79
C ASP A 131 5.03 14.86 -2.10
N LYS A 132 4.16 14.57 -3.09
CA LYS A 132 4.61 14.12 -4.40
C LYS A 132 5.08 15.33 -5.23
N ILE A 133 6.36 15.67 -5.12
CA ILE A 133 6.98 16.77 -5.87
C ILE A 133 7.09 16.36 -7.34
N CYS A 134 6.37 17.06 -8.22
CA CYS A 134 6.46 16.90 -9.66
C CYS A 134 7.21 18.07 -10.31
N CYS A 135 7.86 17.82 -11.44
CA CYS A 135 8.49 18.90 -12.20
C CYS A 135 7.42 19.88 -12.73
N PRO A 136 7.52 21.19 -12.46
CA PRO A 136 6.50 22.16 -12.91
C PRO A 136 6.49 22.38 -14.43
N LYS A 137 7.52 21.90 -15.15
CA LYS A 137 7.63 22.06 -16.60
C LYS A 137 7.13 20.85 -17.39
N CYS A 138 7.38 19.63 -16.91
CA CYS A 138 7.06 18.41 -17.66
C CYS A 138 6.28 17.35 -16.87
N GLY A 139 5.97 17.60 -15.59
CA GLY A 139 5.24 16.66 -14.74
C GLY A 139 6.00 15.41 -14.34
N SER A 140 7.28 15.26 -14.70
CA SER A 140 8.07 14.10 -14.29
C SER A 140 8.23 14.02 -12.76
N LEU A 141 8.31 12.80 -12.25
CA LEU A 141 8.55 12.51 -10.83
C LEU A 141 10.04 12.32 -10.51
N GLU A 142 10.87 12.25 -11.55
CA GLU A 142 12.32 12.05 -11.42
C GLU A 142 13.05 13.40 -11.35
N TYR A 143 13.81 13.58 -10.26
CA TYR A 143 14.61 14.76 -10.02
C TYR A 143 15.87 14.42 -9.19
N HIS A 144 16.88 15.25 -9.33
CA HIS A 144 18.08 15.23 -8.50
C HIS A 144 18.10 16.44 -7.58
N THR A 145 18.36 16.22 -6.28
CA THR A 145 18.58 17.26 -5.28
C THR A 145 20.07 17.59 -5.21
N GLY A 146 20.44 18.83 -5.49
CA GLY A 146 21.84 19.25 -5.44
C GLY A 146 21.99 20.65 -4.85
N SER A 147 23.14 20.92 -4.24
CA SER A 147 23.51 22.27 -3.86
C SER A 147 23.87 23.09 -5.09
N ARG A 148 23.31 24.30 -5.22
CA ARG A 148 23.75 25.25 -6.24
C ARG A 148 25.24 25.57 -6.01
N GLY A 149 26.07 25.29 -7.02
CA GLY A 149 27.50 25.61 -7.03
C GLY A 149 27.79 27.10 -7.24
N TYR A 150 29.06 27.42 -7.44
CA TYR A 150 29.52 28.78 -7.73
C TYR A 150 29.20 29.18 -9.18
N SER A 151 28.85 30.44 -9.41
CA SER A 151 28.60 31.00 -10.75
C SER A 151 29.51 32.19 -10.96
N LEU A 152 30.28 32.18 -12.05
CA LEU A 152 31.19 33.27 -12.42
C LEU A 152 30.48 34.63 -12.54
N PHE A 153 29.19 34.63 -12.87
CA PHE A 153 28.41 35.85 -13.11
C PHE A 153 27.73 36.41 -11.84
N THR A 154 27.56 35.62 -10.78
CA THR A 154 26.85 36.03 -9.54
C THR A 154 27.69 35.85 -8.27
N GLY A 155 28.96 35.47 -8.40
CA GLY A 155 29.86 35.17 -7.29
C GLY A 155 29.31 34.06 -6.38
N PHE A 156 29.66 34.15 -5.08
CA PHE A 156 29.25 33.20 -4.04
C PHE A 156 27.81 33.41 -3.51
N ILE A 157 27.05 34.35 -4.09
CA ILE A 157 25.70 34.68 -3.60
C ILE A 157 24.73 33.55 -3.98
N GLY A 158 24.55 32.61 -3.06
CA GLY A 158 23.65 31.46 -3.20
C GLY A 158 24.33 30.10 -3.31
N SER A 159 25.65 30.05 -3.12
CA SER A 159 26.38 28.78 -2.92
C SER A 159 25.78 28.02 -1.74
N GLY A 160 25.40 26.76 -1.95
CA GLY A 160 24.83 25.89 -0.89
C GLY A 160 23.31 25.85 -0.80
N LYS A 161 22.56 26.63 -1.60
CA LYS A 161 21.09 26.49 -1.65
C LYS A 161 20.70 25.18 -2.34
N VAL A 162 19.78 24.41 -1.73
CA VAL A 162 19.23 23.19 -2.33
C VAL A 162 18.37 23.56 -3.54
N VAL A 163 18.68 22.95 -4.69
CA VAL A 163 17.96 23.11 -5.95
C VAL A 163 17.59 21.72 -6.47
N MET A 164 16.35 21.59 -6.92
CA MET A 164 15.85 20.38 -7.57
C MET A 164 16.02 20.54 -9.08
N THR A 165 16.64 19.55 -9.72
CA THR A 165 16.81 19.50 -11.18
C THR A 165 16.04 18.32 -11.72
N CYS A 166 15.12 18.55 -12.65
CA CYS A 166 14.41 17.47 -13.34
C CYS A 166 15.36 16.71 -14.25
N LEU A 167 15.40 15.38 -14.11
CA LEU A 167 16.24 14.52 -14.94
C LEU A 167 15.73 14.38 -16.39
N ARG A 168 14.44 14.63 -16.62
CA ARG A 168 13.81 14.53 -17.94
C ARG A 168 13.95 15.79 -18.80
N CYS A 169 13.76 16.98 -18.22
CA CYS A 169 13.74 18.24 -18.99
C CYS A 169 14.78 19.28 -18.56
N GLY A 170 15.60 18.98 -17.55
CA GLY A 170 16.66 19.87 -17.05
C GLY A 170 16.17 21.12 -16.32
N ASN A 171 14.87 21.28 -16.12
CA ASN A 171 14.33 22.43 -15.39
C ASN A 171 14.81 22.43 -13.94
N ARG A 172 15.15 23.60 -13.41
CA ARG A 172 15.68 23.78 -12.05
C ARG A 172 14.76 24.67 -11.23
N TRP A 173 14.33 24.20 -10.07
CA TRP A 173 13.48 24.95 -9.14
C TRP A 173 13.94 24.76 -7.70
N LYS A 174 13.51 25.65 -6.82
CA LYS A 174 13.77 25.52 -5.38
C LYS A 174 12.60 24.74 -4.75
N PRO A 175 12.86 23.80 -3.82
CA PRO A 175 11.78 23.24 -3.02
C PRO A 175 11.13 24.41 -2.24
N ASN A 176 9.80 24.52 -2.32
CA ASN A 176 9.06 25.51 -1.56
C ASN A 176 9.21 25.15 -0.08
N ASN A 177 9.58 26.12 0.77
CA ASN A 177 9.73 25.89 2.21
C ASN A 177 8.34 25.87 2.87
#